data_AF-A0A938CKY2-F1
#
_entry.id   AF-A0A938CKY2-F1
#
_cell.length_a   1.000
_cell.length_b   1.000
_cell.length_c   1.000
_cell.angle_alpha   90.00
_cell.angle_beta   90.00
_cell.angle_gamma   90.00
#
_symmetry.space_group_name_H-M   'P 1'
#
loop_
_entity.id
_entity.type
_entity.pdbx_description
1 polymer ?
#
loop_
_entity_poly.entity_id
_entity_poly.type
_entity_poly.pdbx_seq_one_letter_code
_entity_poly.pdbx_strand_id
1 'polypeptide(L)'
;MLDIRATVGGAPPDLGVTAGRLVAAAFAATGKYEVVDYDLVRAELAKRDLRPPFGVGHLQLLADVLDADLVVHGAVRSLTFDTQRGSAAVVLSLEVVDGPTGNLRKRAETTGSEAATGEGMDQGAVTAAALAAAVLKAVETVTGLPAQVEPPKVTVPRPEELPGAGASRPEASAPAPGPQPALLPPMEAGESAPRTTTPAADLRPGAPPRPQSSISVIVTPRPQTGGRAGEASPPAGGRPAVTPPPPGKVTVLPEPPEAEVLVEEGADETLAPLLTAKILAKTAGDRVLITLGRGSAVTPKMELEVFRVTVSRDETTTRRRLGRIRVTKINPTDAEARILEGGPLMATGDYAYYYGP
;
A
#
# COMPACT_ATOMS: atom_id res chain seq x y z
N MET A 1 13.85 -10.56 4.42
CA MET A 1 12.92 -10.81 5.54
C MET A 1 12.05 -9.57 5.67
N LEU A 2 10.74 -9.69 5.40
CA LEU A 2 9.81 -8.56 5.42
C LEU A 2 9.57 -8.21 6.90
N ASP A 3 10.23 -7.18 7.41
CA ASP A 3 10.12 -6.78 8.83
C ASP A 3 8.85 -5.93 9.02
N ILE A 4 7.79 -6.59 9.47
CA ILE A 4 6.55 -5.95 9.89
C ILE A 4 6.68 -5.67 11.38
N ARG A 5 7.17 -4.48 11.74
CA ARG A 5 7.09 -4.02 13.13
C ARG A 5 5.75 -3.36 13.37
N ALA A 6 4.63 -4.07 13.48
CA ALA A 6 3.41 -3.42 13.95
C ALA A 6 3.62 -2.90 15.39
N THR A 7 3.69 -1.58 15.60
CA THR A 7 3.82 -0.97 16.94
C THR A 7 2.49 -0.90 17.70
N VAL A 8 1.41 -1.45 17.14
CA VAL A 8 0.21 -1.74 17.93
C VAL A 8 0.45 -3.08 18.59
N GLY A 9 0.86 -3.06 19.87
CA GLY A 9 1.20 -4.26 20.63
C GLY A 9 0.10 -5.31 20.50
N GLY A 10 0.38 -6.39 19.76
CA GLY A 10 -0.55 -7.48 19.51
C GLY A 10 -0.75 -7.86 18.04
N ALA A 11 -0.26 -7.10 17.07
CA ALA A 11 -0.36 -7.57 15.68
C ALA A 11 0.59 -8.76 15.45
N PRO A 12 0.12 -9.84 14.81
CA PRO A 12 0.97 -10.98 14.51
C PRO A 12 2.11 -10.56 13.57
N PRO A 13 3.34 -11.07 13.77
CA PRO A 13 4.52 -10.67 12.99
C PRO A 13 4.36 -10.93 11.48
N ASP A 14 3.44 -11.81 11.11
CA ASP A 14 3.19 -12.22 9.72
C ASP A 14 1.95 -11.58 9.09
N LEU A 15 1.36 -10.53 9.68
CA LEU A 15 0.07 -9.98 9.22
C LEU A 15 0.05 -9.61 7.72
N GLY A 16 1.12 -9.00 7.21
CA GLY A 16 1.23 -8.64 5.79
C GLY A 16 1.42 -9.86 4.88
N VAL A 17 2.11 -10.90 5.35
CA VAL A 17 2.25 -12.18 4.64
C VAL A 17 0.90 -12.88 4.55
N THR A 18 0.18 -12.96 5.67
CA THR A 18 -1.18 -13.52 5.71
C THR A 18 -2.13 -12.74 4.82
N ALA A 19 -2.09 -11.41 4.87
CA ALA A 19 -2.94 -10.57 4.03
C ALA A 19 -2.63 -10.75 2.54
N GLY A 20 -1.36 -10.86 2.14
CA GLY A 20 -0.99 -11.14 0.75
C GLY A 20 -1.49 -12.50 0.25
N ARG A 21 -1.35 -13.54 1.07
CA ARG A 21 -1.91 -14.87 0.74
C ARG A 21 -3.43 -14.86 0.63
N LEU A 22 -4.12 -14.16 1.53
CA LEU A 22 -5.58 -14.02 1.48
C LEU A 22 -6.04 -13.25 0.24
N VAL A 23 -5.33 -12.17 -0.14
CA VAL A 23 -5.62 -11.42 -1.37
C VAL A 23 -5.42 -12.31 -2.59
N ALA A 24 -4.30 -13.04 -2.67
CA ALA A 24 -4.03 -13.97 -3.76
C ALA A 24 -5.13 -15.04 -3.88
N ALA A 25 -5.50 -15.67 -2.76
CA ALA A 25 -6.58 -16.65 -2.72
C ALA A 25 -7.93 -16.04 -3.15
N ALA A 26 -8.25 -14.81 -2.72
CA ALA A 26 -9.49 -14.13 -3.08
C ALA A 26 -9.58 -13.82 -4.58
N PHE A 27 -8.49 -13.33 -5.19
CA PHE A 27 -8.45 -13.11 -6.64
C PHE A 27 -8.57 -14.42 -7.42
N ALA A 28 -7.88 -15.48 -6.99
CA ALA A 28 -7.96 -16.79 -7.62
C ALA A 28 -9.38 -17.38 -7.54
N ALA A 29 -10.06 -17.22 -6.40
CA ALA A 29 -11.43 -17.69 -6.20
C ALA A 29 -12.46 -17.02 -7.12
N THR A 30 -12.17 -15.85 -7.70
CA THR A 30 -13.06 -15.23 -8.70
C THR A 30 -13.08 -16.00 -10.03
N GLY A 31 -12.07 -16.85 -10.30
CA GLY A 31 -11.92 -17.60 -11.55
C GLY A 31 -11.58 -16.77 -12.80
N LYS A 32 -11.59 -15.43 -12.70
CA LYS A 32 -11.29 -14.52 -13.82
C LYS A 32 -9.81 -14.22 -13.99
N TYR A 33 -9.04 -14.50 -12.96
CA TYR A 33 -7.63 -14.17 -12.90
C TYR A 33 -6.80 -15.42 -12.68
N GLU A 34 -5.68 -15.47 -13.35
CA GLU A 34 -4.56 -16.31 -13.00
C GLU A 34 -3.68 -15.52 -12.01
N VAL A 35 -3.39 -16.12 -10.87
CA VAL A 35 -2.70 -15.44 -9.77
C VAL A 35 -1.32 -16.06 -9.64
N VAL A 36 -0.29 -15.22 -9.67
CA VAL A 36 1.09 -15.62 -9.43
C VAL A 36 1.23 -16.03 -7.97
N ASP A 37 1.94 -17.13 -7.72
CA ASP A 37 2.18 -17.62 -6.37
C ASP A 37 2.83 -16.52 -5.51
N TYR A 38 2.24 -16.27 -4.34
CA TYR A 38 2.68 -15.18 -3.46
C TYR A 38 4.10 -15.38 -2.92
N ASP A 39 4.53 -16.62 -2.69
CA ASP A 39 5.88 -16.92 -2.23
C ASP A 39 6.91 -16.68 -3.35
N LEU A 40 6.53 -16.87 -4.62
CA LEU A 40 7.34 -16.46 -5.77
C LEU A 40 7.49 -14.93 -5.86
N VAL A 41 6.40 -14.18 -5.68
CA VAL A 41 6.45 -12.69 -5.63
C VAL A 41 7.42 -12.22 -4.54
N ARG A 42 7.34 -12.83 -3.35
CA ARG A 42 8.25 -12.50 -2.24
C ARG A 42 9.70 -12.87 -2.53
N ALA A 43 9.94 -13.99 -3.21
CA ALA A 43 11.27 -14.38 -3.61
C ALA A 43 11.87 -13.37 -4.59
N GLU A 44 11.11 -12.88 -5.57
CA GLU A 44 11.57 -11.85 -6.51
C GLU A 44 11.84 -10.50 -5.84
N LEU A 45 10.95 -10.08 -4.93
CA LEU A 45 11.19 -8.89 -4.10
C LEU A 45 12.49 -9.01 -3.29
N ALA A 46 12.73 -10.18 -2.68
CA ALA A 46 13.92 -10.43 -1.87
C ALA A 46 15.21 -10.48 -2.71
N LYS A 47 15.17 -11.09 -3.90
CA LYS A 47 16.33 -11.14 -4.83
C LYS A 47 16.80 -9.75 -5.26
N ARG A 48 15.88 -8.77 -5.26
CA ARG A 48 16.13 -7.40 -5.73
C ARG A 48 16.29 -6.39 -4.59
N ASP A 49 16.31 -6.86 -3.34
CA ASP A 49 16.27 -6.04 -2.11
C ASP A 49 15.20 -4.94 -2.14
N LEU A 50 14.08 -5.21 -2.82
CA LEU A 50 12.98 -4.27 -2.92
C LEU A 50 12.20 -4.28 -1.62
N ARG A 51 12.10 -3.10 -0.99
CA ARG A 51 11.35 -2.90 0.24
C ARG A 51 10.19 -1.94 0.03
N PRO A 52 9.09 -2.13 0.77
CA PRO A 52 8.02 -1.14 0.83
C PRO A 52 8.53 0.17 1.44
N PRO A 53 8.01 1.34 1.02
CA PRO A 53 6.91 1.51 0.05
C PRO A 53 7.36 1.25 -1.41
N PHE A 54 6.49 0.59 -2.19
CA PHE A 54 6.78 0.33 -3.60
C PHE A 54 6.35 1.53 -4.46
N GLY A 55 7.31 2.13 -5.15
CA GLY A 55 7.03 3.10 -6.22
C GLY A 55 6.53 2.42 -7.49
N VAL A 56 6.02 3.22 -8.43
CA VAL A 56 5.46 2.71 -9.69
C VAL A 56 6.47 1.89 -10.49
N GLY A 57 7.72 2.36 -10.59
CA GLY A 57 8.80 1.63 -11.29
C GLY A 57 9.08 0.25 -10.69
N HIS A 58 9.01 0.09 -9.36
CA HIS A 58 9.16 -1.21 -8.71
C HIS A 58 8.01 -2.17 -9.08
N LEU A 59 6.78 -1.64 -9.19
CA LEU A 59 5.62 -2.44 -9.57
C LEU A 59 5.68 -2.85 -11.04
N GLN A 60 6.10 -1.95 -11.93
CA GLN A 60 6.31 -2.27 -13.35
C GLN A 60 7.42 -3.30 -13.55
N LEU A 61 8.54 -3.16 -12.83
CA LEU A 61 9.61 -4.15 -12.85
C LEU A 61 9.13 -5.53 -12.39
N LEU A 62 8.34 -5.60 -11.32
CA LEU A 62 7.78 -6.86 -10.85
C LEU A 62 6.79 -7.47 -11.84
N ALA A 63 5.97 -6.65 -12.49
CA ALA A 63 5.08 -7.08 -13.55
C ALA A 63 5.85 -7.70 -14.72
N ASP A 64 6.89 -7.02 -15.20
CA ASP A 64 7.74 -7.51 -16.30
C ASP A 64 8.42 -8.83 -15.96
N VAL A 65 9.05 -8.91 -14.77
CA VAL A 65 9.77 -10.12 -14.31
C VAL A 65 8.86 -11.33 -14.15
N LEU A 66 7.61 -11.11 -13.75
CA LEU A 66 6.63 -12.17 -13.50
C LEU A 66 5.61 -12.33 -14.63
N ASP A 67 5.86 -11.70 -15.78
CA ASP A 67 5.02 -11.69 -16.98
C ASP A 67 3.54 -11.44 -16.66
N ALA A 68 3.29 -10.31 -15.97
CA ALA A 68 1.98 -10.00 -15.42
C ALA A 68 1.38 -8.68 -15.90
N ASP A 69 0.12 -8.75 -16.34
CA ASP A 69 -0.62 -7.58 -16.82
C ASP A 69 -1.08 -6.65 -15.70
N LEU A 70 -1.37 -7.17 -14.50
CA LEU A 70 -1.85 -6.40 -13.36
C LEU A 70 -1.03 -6.70 -12.10
N VAL A 71 -0.76 -5.64 -11.34
CA VAL A 71 -0.15 -5.71 -10.02
C VAL A 71 -1.13 -5.21 -8.99
N VAL A 72 -1.42 -6.04 -8.01
CA VAL A 72 -2.26 -5.71 -6.87
C VAL A 72 -1.36 -5.43 -5.68
N HIS A 73 -1.31 -4.19 -5.21
CA HIS A 73 -0.57 -3.87 -3.99
C HIS A 73 -1.48 -3.19 -2.97
N GLY A 74 -1.06 -3.18 -1.71
CA GLY A 74 -1.89 -2.68 -0.64
C GLY A 74 -1.14 -2.54 0.67
N ALA A 75 -1.87 -2.12 1.68
CA ALA A 75 -1.35 -2.02 3.03
C ALA A 75 -2.47 -2.22 4.05
N VAL A 76 -2.15 -2.89 5.15
CA VAL A 76 -2.97 -2.84 6.36
C VAL A 76 -2.74 -1.49 7.03
N ARG A 77 -3.76 -0.63 7.03
CA ARG A 77 -3.69 0.75 7.51
C ARG A 77 -3.90 0.85 9.01
N SER A 78 -4.82 0.05 9.55
CA SER A 78 -5.05 -0.05 10.98
C SER A 78 -5.54 -1.45 11.37
N LEU A 79 -5.17 -1.82 12.58
CA LEU A 79 -5.70 -2.96 13.30
C LEU A 79 -6.13 -2.44 14.67
N THR A 80 -7.42 -2.56 14.97
CA THR A 80 -8.00 -2.19 16.26
C THR A 80 -8.56 -3.43 16.90
N PHE A 81 -8.28 -3.59 18.19
CA PHE A 81 -8.74 -4.73 18.96
C PHE A 81 -9.51 -4.25 20.19
N ASP A 82 -10.78 -4.64 20.30
CA ASP A 82 -11.63 -4.36 21.44
C ASP A 82 -11.61 -5.58 22.38
N THR A 83 -10.82 -5.48 23.44
CA THR A 83 -10.67 -6.52 24.46
C THR A 83 -11.93 -6.71 25.30
N GLN A 84 -12.79 -5.69 25.43
CA GLN A 84 -14.04 -5.81 26.19
C GLN A 84 -15.09 -6.58 25.42
N ARG A 85 -15.16 -6.35 24.09
CA ARG A 85 -16.12 -7.01 23.20
C ARG A 85 -15.61 -8.30 22.59
N GLY A 86 -14.31 -8.56 22.72
CA GLY A 86 -13.69 -9.69 22.09
C GLY A 86 -13.59 -9.58 20.56
N SER A 87 -13.49 -8.36 20.01
CA SER A 87 -13.57 -8.13 18.56
C SER A 87 -12.32 -7.47 17.98
N ALA A 88 -12.07 -7.74 16.70
CA ALA A 88 -11.02 -7.10 15.92
C ALA A 88 -11.63 -6.36 14.72
N ALA A 89 -11.03 -5.23 14.36
CA ALA A 89 -11.33 -4.49 13.15
C ALA A 89 -10.04 -4.18 12.38
N VAL A 90 -10.04 -4.45 11.08
CA VAL A 90 -8.90 -4.27 10.18
C VAL A 90 -9.30 -3.34 9.05
N VAL A 91 -8.51 -2.28 8.84
CA VAL A 91 -8.64 -1.40 7.67
C VAL A 91 -7.56 -1.75 6.65
N LEU A 92 -7.97 -2.12 5.44
CA LEU A 92 -7.13 -2.52 4.33
C LEU A 92 -7.28 -1.52 3.18
N SER A 93 -6.15 -1.02 2.65
CA SER A 93 -6.15 -0.30 1.37
C SER A 93 -5.53 -1.18 0.29
N LEU A 94 -6.16 -1.28 -0.87
CA LEU A 94 -5.74 -2.12 -1.98
C LEU A 94 -5.85 -1.33 -3.29
N GLU A 95 -4.84 -1.45 -4.13
CA GLU A 95 -4.65 -0.72 -5.38
C GLU A 95 -4.31 -1.73 -6.48
N VAL A 96 -4.91 -1.54 -7.65
CA VAL A 96 -4.63 -2.34 -8.84
C VAL A 96 -3.98 -1.42 -9.86
N VAL A 97 -2.77 -1.79 -10.23
CA VAL A 97 -1.91 -1.07 -11.15
C VAL A 97 -1.74 -1.91 -12.41
N ASP A 98 -1.79 -1.25 -13.56
CA ASP A 98 -1.45 -1.83 -14.85
C ASP A 98 0.06 -2.10 -14.91
N GLY A 99 0.45 -3.35 -15.10
CA GLY A 99 1.84 -3.79 -15.07
C GLY A 99 2.73 -3.06 -16.09
N PRO A 100 2.36 -3.03 -17.39
CA PRO A 100 3.16 -2.36 -18.41
C PRO A 100 3.26 -0.84 -18.20
N THR A 101 2.14 -0.18 -17.91
CA THR A 101 2.11 1.30 -17.89
C THR A 101 2.31 1.93 -16.52
N GLY A 102 2.22 1.15 -15.44
CA GLY A 102 2.26 1.66 -14.07
C GLY A 102 1.02 2.48 -13.68
N ASN A 103 -0.01 2.53 -14.52
CA ASN A 103 -1.20 3.33 -14.28
C ASN A 103 -2.12 2.68 -13.24
N LEU A 104 -2.59 3.49 -12.29
CA LEU A 104 -3.62 3.06 -11.34
C LEU A 104 -4.94 2.81 -12.07
N ARG A 105 -5.43 1.56 -12.03
CA ARG A 105 -6.72 1.15 -12.59
C ARG A 105 -7.85 1.34 -11.59
N LYS A 106 -7.65 0.84 -10.37
CA LYS A 106 -8.66 0.86 -9.30
C LYS A 106 -8.01 0.95 -7.92
N ARG A 107 -8.76 1.48 -6.96
CA ARG A 107 -8.41 1.52 -5.54
C ARG A 107 -9.63 1.17 -4.70
N ALA A 108 -9.41 0.44 -3.63
CA ALA A 108 -10.40 0.20 -2.59
C ALA A 108 -9.78 0.45 -1.20
N GLU A 109 -10.58 0.97 -0.29
CA GLU A 109 -10.26 1.02 1.14
C GLU A 109 -11.45 0.40 1.87
N THR A 110 -11.19 -0.69 2.61
CA THR A 110 -12.25 -1.50 3.22
C THR A 110 -11.96 -1.76 4.68
N THR A 111 -13.03 -1.96 5.44
CA THR A 111 -12.97 -2.37 6.85
C THR A 111 -13.63 -3.74 7.02
N GLY A 112 -12.87 -4.68 7.57
CA GLY A 112 -13.36 -5.96 8.05
C GLY A 112 -13.41 -5.97 9.57
N SER A 113 -14.42 -6.61 10.15
CA SER A 113 -14.59 -6.70 11.60
C SER A 113 -15.14 -8.06 11.96
N GLU A 114 -14.60 -8.68 13.01
CA GLU A 114 -15.03 -9.98 13.50
C GLU A 114 -15.07 -9.99 15.04
N ALA A 115 -15.97 -10.76 15.63
CA ALA A 115 -16.04 -10.98 17.07
C ALA A 115 -15.69 -12.44 17.41
N ALA A 116 -15.06 -12.65 18.56
CA ALA A 116 -14.80 -13.99 19.08
C ALA A 116 -16.12 -14.76 19.27
N THR A 117 -16.12 -16.03 18.87
CA THR A 117 -17.21 -16.98 19.11
C THR A 117 -16.73 -18.04 20.08
N GLY A 118 -17.21 -18.01 21.33
CA GLY A 118 -16.95 -19.03 22.35
C GLY A 118 -16.16 -18.57 23.58
N GLU A 119 -15.99 -19.49 24.53
CA GLU A 119 -15.15 -19.30 25.72
C GLU A 119 -13.68 -19.55 25.34
N GLY A 120 -12.82 -18.55 25.57
CA GLY A 120 -11.41 -18.59 25.16
C GLY A 120 -11.16 -17.72 23.93
N MET A 121 -10.61 -16.54 24.17
CA MET A 121 -10.43 -15.51 23.15
C MET A 121 -9.04 -15.63 22.51
N ASP A 122 -8.96 -16.28 21.35
CA ASP A 122 -7.76 -16.26 20.53
C ASP A 122 -7.73 -14.98 19.68
N GLN A 123 -6.94 -13.99 20.13
CA GLN A 123 -6.80 -12.71 19.43
C GLN A 123 -6.28 -12.88 18.00
N GLY A 124 -5.43 -13.90 17.75
CA GLY A 124 -4.89 -14.20 16.44
C GLY A 124 -5.97 -14.68 15.48
N ALA A 125 -6.85 -15.57 15.95
CA ALA A 125 -7.99 -16.08 15.20
C ALA A 125 -8.96 -14.96 14.78
N VAL A 126 -9.36 -14.12 15.74
CA VAL A 126 -10.31 -13.02 15.50
C VAL A 126 -9.70 -11.99 14.54
N THR A 127 -8.41 -11.70 14.69
CA THR A 127 -7.67 -10.80 13.78
C THR A 127 -7.60 -11.37 12.37
N ALA A 128 -7.28 -12.66 12.22
CA ALA A 128 -7.22 -13.32 10.92
C ALA A 128 -8.58 -13.33 10.21
N ALA A 129 -9.67 -13.56 10.95
CA ALA A 129 -11.02 -13.52 10.42
C ALA A 129 -11.45 -12.10 10.02
N ALA A 130 -11.16 -11.08 10.84
CA ALA A 130 -11.41 -9.68 10.50
C ALA A 130 -10.61 -9.24 9.26
N LEU A 131 -9.35 -9.69 9.12
CA LEU A 131 -8.53 -9.45 7.94
C LEU A 131 -9.12 -10.13 6.70
N ALA A 132 -9.54 -11.40 6.80
CA ALA A 132 -10.20 -12.10 5.69
C ALA A 132 -11.46 -11.37 5.23
N ALA A 133 -12.29 -10.89 6.17
CA ALA A 133 -13.48 -10.08 5.86
C ALA A 133 -13.12 -8.76 5.14
N ALA A 134 -12.03 -8.10 5.55
CA ALA A 134 -11.55 -6.88 4.88
C ALA A 134 -11.08 -7.16 3.44
N VAL A 135 -10.34 -8.24 3.24
CA VAL A 135 -9.82 -8.69 1.94
C VAL A 135 -10.96 -9.04 0.98
N LEU A 136 -11.94 -9.82 1.41
CA LEU A 136 -13.09 -10.19 0.58
C LEU A 136 -13.84 -8.96 0.06
N LYS A 137 -14.14 -8.02 0.95
CA LYS A 137 -14.76 -6.74 0.56
C LYS A 137 -13.89 -5.94 -0.40
N ALA A 138 -12.57 -5.91 -0.19
CA ALA A 138 -11.65 -5.17 -1.06
C ALA A 138 -11.61 -5.77 -2.47
N VAL A 139 -11.47 -7.09 -2.58
CA VAL A 139 -11.46 -7.80 -3.85
C VAL A 139 -12.79 -7.66 -4.57
N GLU A 140 -13.92 -7.77 -3.86
CA GLU A 140 -15.25 -7.53 -4.43
C GLU A 140 -15.40 -6.10 -4.96
N THR A 141 -14.95 -5.10 -4.20
CA THR A 141 -15.00 -3.68 -4.61
C THR A 141 -14.16 -3.43 -5.87
N VAL A 142 -12.97 -4.02 -5.94
CA VAL A 142 -12.05 -3.83 -7.06
C VAL A 142 -12.50 -4.62 -8.29
N THR A 143 -12.96 -5.86 -8.14
CA THR A 143 -13.29 -6.73 -9.28
C THR A 143 -14.75 -6.59 -9.73
N GLY A 144 -15.64 -6.13 -8.84
CA GLY A 144 -17.08 -6.16 -9.04
C GLY A 144 -17.67 -7.57 -8.98
N LEU A 145 -16.97 -8.53 -8.35
CA LEU A 145 -17.35 -9.94 -8.31
C LEU A 145 -17.32 -10.47 -6.89
N PRO A 146 -18.28 -11.32 -6.52
CA PRO A 146 -18.23 -11.99 -5.24
C PRO A 146 -17.00 -12.91 -5.19
N ALA A 147 -16.13 -12.71 -4.21
CA ALA A 147 -15.06 -13.64 -3.88
C ALA A 147 -15.50 -14.51 -2.70
N GLN A 148 -15.18 -15.80 -2.74
CA GLN A 148 -15.33 -16.70 -1.60
C GLN A 148 -13.96 -17.21 -1.20
N VAL A 149 -13.50 -16.86 0.00
CA VAL A 149 -12.32 -17.43 0.62
C VAL A 149 -12.78 -18.04 1.92
N GLU A 150 -12.59 -19.34 2.08
CA GLU A 150 -12.87 -19.99 3.35
C GLU A 150 -11.88 -19.43 4.38
N PRO A 151 -12.35 -18.79 5.46
CA PRO A 151 -11.44 -18.31 6.49
C PRO A 151 -10.66 -19.49 7.07
N PRO A 152 -9.40 -19.31 7.48
CA PRO A 152 -8.65 -20.37 8.14
C PRO A 152 -9.46 -20.85 9.35
N LYS A 153 -9.92 -22.11 9.31
CA LYS A 153 -10.62 -22.73 10.45
C LYS A 153 -9.64 -22.79 11.61
N VAL A 154 -9.84 -21.93 12.60
CA VAL A 154 -9.11 -22.04 13.86
C VAL A 154 -9.74 -23.17 14.63
N THR A 155 -9.18 -24.37 14.47
CA THR A 155 -9.45 -25.48 15.39
C THR A 155 -8.76 -25.15 16.70
N VAL A 156 -9.47 -24.54 17.64
CA VAL A 156 -9.02 -24.46 19.02
C VAL A 156 -8.97 -25.90 19.53
N PRO A 157 -7.80 -26.45 19.89
CA PRO A 157 -7.73 -27.79 20.44
C PRO A 157 -8.57 -27.82 21.71
N ARG A 158 -9.61 -28.68 21.71
CA ARG A 158 -10.44 -28.91 22.89
C ARG A 158 -9.53 -29.42 24.01
N PRO A 159 -9.56 -28.88 25.24
CA PRO A 159 -8.69 -29.29 26.34
C PRO A 159 -8.77 -30.76 26.79
N GLU A 160 -9.63 -31.57 26.17
CA GLU A 160 -9.98 -32.93 26.63
C GLU A 160 -9.19 -34.05 25.92
N GLU A 161 -8.32 -33.76 24.95
CA GLU A 161 -7.54 -34.78 24.22
C GLU A 161 -6.02 -34.65 24.44
N LEU A 162 -5.59 -34.57 25.70
CA LEU A 162 -4.22 -34.95 26.07
C LEU A 162 -4.21 -36.45 26.42
N PRO A 163 -3.76 -37.35 25.52
CA PRO A 163 -3.68 -38.76 25.84
C PRO A 163 -2.54 -39.00 26.84
N GLY A 164 -2.92 -39.40 28.06
CA GLY A 164 -2.09 -40.26 28.90
C GLY A 164 -0.93 -39.59 29.65
N ALA A 165 -1.24 -38.81 30.69
CA ALA A 165 -0.37 -38.71 31.86
C ALA A 165 -0.93 -39.59 32.98
N GLY A 166 -0.73 -40.90 32.85
CA GLY A 166 -0.78 -41.81 33.99
C GLY A 166 0.38 -41.47 34.92
N ALA A 167 0.15 -40.60 35.91
CA ALA A 167 1.08 -40.38 37.01
C ALA A 167 0.29 -40.33 38.31
N SER A 168 0.52 -41.36 39.10
CA SER A 168 0.07 -41.56 40.47
C SER A 168 0.15 -40.26 41.28
N ARG A 169 -0.98 -39.88 41.87
CA ARG A 169 -1.10 -38.80 42.85
C ARG A 169 -0.64 -39.35 44.20
N PRO A 170 0.46 -38.88 44.81
CA PRO A 170 0.65 -39.09 46.24
C PRO A 170 -0.25 -38.10 46.98
N GLU A 171 -1.04 -38.62 47.91
CA GLU A 171 -1.69 -37.83 48.96
C GLU A 171 -0.60 -37.05 49.71
N ALA A 172 -0.58 -35.73 49.53
CA ALA A 172 0.18 -34.83 50.38
C ALA A 172 -0.81 -33.93 51.11
N SER A 173 -0.76 -34.05 52.44
CA SER A 173 -1.51 -33.37 53.47
C SER A 173 -1.84 -31.90 53.20
N ALA A 174 -3.07 -31.54 53.54
CA ALA A 174 -3.55 -30.17 53.64
C ALA A 174 -2.72 -29.35 54.65
N PRO A 175 -2.28 -28.12 54.31
CA PRO A 175 -1.85 -27.15 55.30
C PRO A 175 -3.06 -26.43 55.92
N ALA A 176 -2.94 -26.18 57.23
CA ALA A 176 -3.91 -25.52 58.10
C ALA A 176 -4.31 -24.09 57.64
N PRO A 177 -5.50 -23.60 58.04
CA PRO A 177 -5.98 -22.26 57.68
C PRO A 177 -5.12 -21.18 58.37
N GLY A 178 -4.48 -20.36 57.54
CA GLY A 178 -3.78 -19.16 57.97
C GLY A 178 -4.74 -18.03 58.38
N PRO A 179 -4.30 -17.15 59.29
CA PRO A 179 -5.12 -16.12 59.94
C PRO A 179 -5.58 -15.01 58.98
N GLN A 180 -6.84 -14.60 59.15
CA GLN A 180 -7.45 -13.47 58.46
C GLN A 180 -6.74 -12.16 58.86
N PRO A 181 -6.29 -11.32 57.90
CA PRO A 181 -5.90 -9.95 58.21
C PRO A 181 -7.12 -9.08 58.48
N ALA A 182 -6.99 -8.25 59.52
CA ALA A 182 -8.03 -7.40 60.10
C ALA A 182 -8.64 -6.41 59.09
N LEU A 183 -9.96 -6.23 59.24
CA LEU A 183 -10.74 -5.15 58.65
C LEU A 183 -10.11 -3.79 58.96
N LEU A 184 -9.82 -3.01 57.92
CA LEU A 184 -9.64 -1.57 58.02
C LEU A 184 -11.01 -0.88 57.97
N PRO A 185 -11.26 0.16 58.78
CA PRO A 185 -12.52 0.89 58.78
C PRO A 185 -12.69 1.77 57.53
N PRO A 186 -13.95 2.05 57.11
CA PRO A 186 -14.23 2.97 56.02
C PRO A 186 -13.94 4.42 56.45
N MET A 187 -13.00 5.07 55.77
CA MET A 187 -12.81 6.52 55.87
C MET A 187 -13.94 7.24 55.13
N GLU A 188 -14.51 8.18 55.85
CA GLU A 188 -15.68 8.99 55.49
C GLU A 188 -15.46 9.89 54.27
N ALA A 189 -16.58 10.15 53.62
CA ALA A 189 -16.76 11.09 52.53
C ALA A 189 -16.44 12.53 52.99
N GLY A 190 -15.48 13.17 52.32
CA GLY A 190 -15.19 14.59 52.44
C GLY A 190 -15.44 15.31 51.11
N GLU A 191 -16.54 16.04 51.06
CA GLU A 191 -16.73 17.35 50.40
C GLU A 191 -16.01 17.64 49.06
N SER A 192 -16.77 17.55 47.96
CA SER A 192 -16.43 18.16 46.68
C SER A 192 -16.88 19.62 46.63
N ALA A 193 -15.91 20.54 46.61
CA ALA A 193 -16.08 21.94 46.19
C ALA A 193 -16.10 22.07 44.65
N PRO A 194 -16.68 23.14 44.07
CA PRO A 194 -16.95 23.22 42.64
C PRO A 194 -15.72 23.68 41.85
N ARG A 195 -15.44 23.03 40.71
CA ARG A 195 -14.49 23.54 39.71
C ARG A 195 -15.17 23.84 38.39
N THR A 196 -15.13 25.11 38.08
CA THR A 196 -15.48 25.78 36.83
C THR A 196 -14.46 25.49 35.71
N THR A 197 -14.99 25.39 34.49
CA THR A 197 -14.45 25.84 33.18
C THR A 197 -13.17 25.23 32.57
N THR A 198 -13.39 24.40 31.54
CA THR A 198 -12.93 24.47 30.11
C THR A 198 -11.41 24.63 29.75
N PRO A 199 -11.00 24.49 28.47
CA PRO A 199 -10.39 23.29 27.86
C PRO A 199 -8.90 23.47 27.49
N ALA A 200 -8.16 22.38 27.29
CA ALA A 200 -6.90 22.39 26.54
C ALA A 200 -6.71 21.09 25.78
N ALA A 201 -6.92 21.15 24.46
CA ALA A 201 -6.49 20.14 23.51
C ALA A 201 -4.97 20.24 23.35
N ASP A 202 -4.27 19.29 23.95
CA ASP A 202 -2.82 19.18 23.88
C ASP A 202 -2.45 18.43 22.59
N LEU A 203 -2.29 19.17 21.49
CA LEU A 203 -1.75 18.68 20.22
C LEU A 203 -0.23 18.51 20.38
N ARG A 204 0.23 17.30 20.72
CA ARG A 204 1.64 16.94 20.62
C ARG A 204 2.02 16.74 19.14
N PRO A 205 3.00 17.49 18.60
CA PRO A 205 3.59 17.20 17.30
C PRO A 205 4.61 16.06 17.42
N GLY A 206 4.57 15.10 16.49
CA GLY A 206 5.65 14.12 16.32
C GLY A 206 5.39 12.70 16.84
N ALA A 207 4.16 12.17 16.69
CA ALA A 207 4.01 10.72 16.75
C ALA A 207 4.77 10.11 15.54
N PRO A 208 5.69 9.15 15.73
CA PRO A 208 6.40 8.51 14.63
C PRO A 208 5.39 7.89 13.64
N PRO A 209 5.69 7.88 12.34
CA PRO A 209 4.83 7.24 11.34
C PRO A 209 4.54 5.81 11.79
N ARG A 210 3.25 5.47 11.82
CA ARG A 210 2.84 4.13 12.23
C ARG A 210 3.38 3.14 11.20
N PRO A 211 4.02 2.05 11.64
CA PRO A 211 4.51 1.00 10.78
C PRO A 211 3.36 0.38 9.99
N GLN A 212 3.54 0.28 8.68
CA GLN A 212 2.54 -0.23 7.75
C GLN A 212 2.98 -1.60 7.27
N SER A 213 2.07 -2.57 7.31
CA SER A 213 2.29 -3.87 6.65
C SER A 213 1.89 -3.73 5.20
N SER A 214 2.85 -3.81 4.27
CA SER A 214 2.57 -3.80 2.84
C SER A 214 2.17 -5.18 2.33
N ILE A 215 1.38 -5.19 1.27
CA ILE A 215 0.90 -6.39 0.58
C ILE A 215 1.17 -6.20 -0.91
N SER A 216 1.72 -7.20 -1.58
CA SER A 216 1.90 -7.21 -3.04
C SER A 216 1.55 -8.58 -3.60
N VAL A 217 0.58 -8.64 -4.49
CA VAL A 217 0.09 -9.82 -5.19
C VAL A 217 0.05 -9.49 -6.68
N ILE A 218 0.44 -10.43 -7.53
CA ILE A 218 0.56 -10.20 -8.97
C ILE A 218 -0.42 -11.11 -9.69
N VAL A 219 -1.13 -10.54 -10.67
CA VAL A 219 -2.35 -11.13 -11.21
C VAL A 219 -2.38 -10.92 -12.72
N THR A 220 -2.57 -11.99 -13.48
CA THR A 220 -2.81 -11.96 -14.92
C THR A 220 -4.30 -12.23 -15.21
N PRO A 221 -4.96 -11.46 -16.09
CA PRO A 221 -6.26 -11.84 -16.60
C PRO A 221 -6.15 -13.17 -17.34
N ARG A 222 -7.04 -14.11 -17.02
CA ARG A 222 -7.06 -15.39 -17.74
C ARG A 222 -7.51 -15.11 -19.18
N PRO A 223 -6.80 -15.62 -20.21
CA PRO A 223 -7.31 -15.53 -21.57
C PRO A 223 -8.69 -16.19 -21.59
N GLN A 224 -9.72 -15.44 -22.00
CA GLN A 224 -11.02 -16.06 -22.25
C GLN A 224 -10.81 -17.02 -23.40
N THR A 225 -10.63 -18.31 -23.10
CA THR A 225 -10.61 -19.36 -24.11
C THR A 225 -11.97 -19.31 -24.76
N GLY A 226 -12.06 -18.58 -25.88
CA GLY A 226 -13.27 -18.44 -26.65
C GLY A 226 -13.71 -19.85 -27.02
N GLY A 227 -14.72 -20.35 -26.31
CA GLY A 227 -15.50 -21.50 -26.73
C GLY A 227 -16.24 -21.10 -27.99
N ARG A 228 -15.51 -21.10 -29.11
CA ARG A 228 -16.10 -20.98 -30.43
C ARG A 228 -16.81 -22.31 -30.66
N ALA A 229 -18.11 -22.32 -30.35
CA ALA A 229 -19.04 -23.33 -30.83
C ALA A 229 -18.81 -23.51 -32.35
N GLY A 230 -18.73 -24.76 -32.78
CA GLY A 230 -18.31 -25.13 -34.13
C GLY A 230 -19.01 -24.33 -35.23
N GLU A 231 -18.25 -23.48 -35.90
CA GLU A 231 -18.62 -22.94 -37.21
C GLU A 231 -17.97 -23.83 -38.26
N ALA A 232 -18.84 -24.48 -39.04
CA ALA A 232 -18.49 -25.37 -40.12
C ALA A 232 -17.58 -24.69 -41.16
N SER A 233 -16.60 -25.44 -41.65
CA SER A 233 -15.77 -25.10 -42.81
C SER A 233 -16.62 -24.64 -44.01
N PRO A 234 -16.37 -23.46 -44.59
CA PRO A 234 -16.83 -23.16 -45.93
C PRO A 234 -15.89 -23.82 -46.96
N PRO A 235 -16.42 -24.27 -48.12
CA PRO A 235 -15.63 -24.92 -49.15
C PRO A 235 -14.76 -23.91 -49.92
N ALA A 236 -13.62 -24.42 -50.39
CA ALA A 236 -12.63 -23.71 -51.19
C ALA A 236 -13.25 -23.10 -52.46
N GLY A 237 -13.19 -21.78 -52.59
CA GLY A 237 -13.47 -21.03 -53.80
C GLY A 237 -12.27 -20.15 -54.14
N GLY A 238 -11.61 -20.44 -55.25
CA GLY A 238 -10.39 -19.78 -55.70
C GLY A 238 -10.54 -18.28 -55.96
N ARG A 239 -9.44 -17.55 -55.75
CA ARG A 239 -9.27 -16.18 -56.26
C ARG A 239 -7.98 -16.07 -57.08
N PRO A 240 -8.01 -15.30 -58.18
CA PRO A 240 -6.88 -15.14 -59.10
C PRO A 240 -5.80 -14.21 -58.54
N ALA A 241 -4.59 -14.42 -59.05
CA ALA A 241 -3.37 -13.69 -58.70
C ALA A 241 -3.49 -12.18 -58.96
N VAL A 242 -3.16 -11.38 -57.93
CA VAL A 242 -2.95 -9.94 -58.04
C VAL A 242 -1.46 -9.68 -57.94
N THR A 243 -0.88 -9.16 -59.02
CA THR A 243 0.53 -8.76 -59.12
C THR A 243 0.77 -7.48 -58.32
N PRO A 244 1.85 -7.39 -57.50
CA PRO A 244 2.17 -6.15 -56.80
C PRO A 244 2.86 -5.13 -57.72
N PRO A 245 2.60 -3.82 -57.55
CA PRO A 245 3.33 -2.76 -58.25
C PRO A 245 4.74 -2.52 -57.64
N PRO A 246 5.68 -1.96 -58.43
CA PRO A 246 7.07 -1.79 -58.02
C PRO A 246 7.27 -0.66 -56.97
N PRO A 247 8.33 -0.75 -56.14
CA PRO A 247 8.57 0.16 -55.02
C PRO A 247 9.03 1.55 -55.49
N GLY A 248 8.26 2.57 -55.10
CA GLY A 248 8.67 3.97 -55.19
C GLY A 248 9.64 4.34 -54.05
N LYS A 249 10.71 5.04 -54.40
CA LYS A 249 11.70 5.60 -53.46
C LYS A 249 11.03 6.67 -52.58
N VAL A 250 10.99 6.44 -51.28
CA VAL A 250 10.70 7.47 -50.27
C VAL A 250 12.03 7.93 -49.70
N THR A 251 12.38 9.19 -49.95
CA THR A 251 13.49 9.87 -49.28
C THR A 251 12.96 10.40 -47.95
N VAL A 252 13.36 9.78 -46.83
CA VAL A 252 13.10 10.28 -45.48
C VAL A 252 14.28 11.16 -45.07
N LEU A 253 14.02 12.43 -44.80
CA LEU A 253 14.96 13.34 -44.12
C LEU A 253 15.08 12.88 -42.65
N PRO A 254 16.28 12.86 -42.03
CA PRO A 254 16.41 12.44 -40.64
C PRO A 254 15.76 13.46 -39.70
N GLU A 255 14.78 13.00 -38.92
CA GLU A 255 14.33 13.70 -37.70
C GLU A 255 15.46 13.67 -36.65
N PRO A 256 15.64 14.73 -35.86
CA PRO A 256 16.62 14.76 -34.78
C PRO A 256 16.26 13.73 -33.69
N PRO A 257 17.23 13.11 -33.01
CA PRO A 257 16.93 12.10 -32.00
C PRO A 257 16.21 12.76 -30.82
N GLU A 258 14.95 12.37 -30.61
CA GLU A 258 14.25 12.57 -29.36
C GLU A 258 14.98 11.78 -28.26
N ALA A 259 15.63 12.50 -27.35
CA ALA A 259 16.20 11.90 -26.17
C ALA A 259 15.06 11.57 -25.19
N GLU A 260 14.58 10.34 -25.21
CA GLU A 260 13.75 9.78 -24.14
C GLU A 260 14.61 9.65 -22.88
N VAL A 261 14.39 10.56 -21.92
CA VAL A 261 14.97 10.49 -20.58
C VAL A 261 13.94 9.86 -19.66
N LEU A 262 14.11 8.56 -19.38
CA LEU A 262 13.44 7.87 -18.28
C LEU A 262 13.99 8.43 -16.97
N VAL A 263 13.22 9.23 -16.24
CA VAL A 263 13.60 9.71 -14.90
C VAL A 263 13.07 8.70 -13.89
N GLU A 264 13.92 7.78 -13.46
CA GLU A 264 13.66 6.95 -12.28
C GLU A 264 13.76 7.80 -11.02
N GLU A 265 12.73 7.73 -10.17
CA GLU A 265 12.60 8.47 -8.92
C GLU A 265 13.38 7.73 -7.82
N GLY A 266 14.71 7.76 -7.90
CA GLY A 266 15.63 7.36 -6.84
C GLY A 266 16.15 8.60 -6.11
N ALA A 267 15.42 9.08 -5.09
CA ALA A 267 15.93 10.10 -4.19
C ALA A 267 16.23 9.47 -2.83
N ASP A 268 17.52 9.46 -2.49
CA ASP A 268 18.13 9.14 -1.19
C ASP A 268 17.26 9.56 0.02
N GLU A 269 16.78 8.58 0.79
CA GLU A 269 15.89 8.72 1.96
C GLU A 269 16.50 9.52 3.13
N THR A 270 17.77 9.92 3.05
CA THR A 270 18.43 10.70 4.12
C THR A 270 18.04 12.18 4.16
N LEU A 271 17.19 12.68 3.26
CA LEU A 271 16.80 14.10 3.18
C LEU A 271 15.33 14.41 3.48
N ALA A 272 14.61 13.43 4.04
CA ALA A 272 13.16 13.45 4.23
C ALA A 272 12.68 14.16 5.52
N PRO A 273 12.87 15.48 5.64
CA PRO A 273 11.69 16.28 5.98
C PRO A 273 11.57 17.59 5.19
N LEU A 274 12.36 17.79 4.13
CA LEU A 274 12.26 19.01 3.34
C LEU A 274 11.05 18.91 2.40
N LEU A 275 10.24 19.97 2.41
CA LEU A 275 9.03 20.13 1.62
C LEU A 275 9.31 19.86 0.13
N THR A 276 8.84 18.72 -0.38
CA THR A 276 8.97 18.37 -1.81
C THR A 276 7.69 18.74 -2.55
N ALA A 277 7.79 19.66 -3.49
CA ALA A 277 6.76 19.94 -4.49
C ALA A 277 7.26 19.55 -5.88
N LYS A 278 6.39 19.01 -6.75
CA LYS A 278 6.76 18.58 -8.12
C LYS A 278 6.13 19.51 -9.14
N ILE A 279 6.89 19.98 -10.13
CA ILE A 279 6.37 20.81 -11.21
C ILE A 279 5.51 19.95 -12.14
N LEU A 280 4.21 20.23 -12.20
CA LEU A 280 3.25 19.53 -13.06
C LEU A 280 3.25 20.07 -14.48
N ALA A 281 3.21 21.39 -14.60
CA ALA A 281 3.07 22.04 -15.89
C ALA A 281 3.64 23.45 -15.83
N LYS A 282 4.27 23.86 -16.92
CA LYS A 282 4.58 25.25 -17.19
C LYS A 282 3.41 25.86 -17.95
N THR A 283 2.76 26.86 -17.36
CA THR A 283 1.68 27.60 -18.02
C THR A 283 2.31 28.62 -18.98
N ALA A 284 1.57 29.06 -20.01
CA ALA A 284 2.06 30.12 -20.89
C ALA A 284 2.43 31.38 -20.09
N GLY A 285 3.69 31.81 -20.17
CA GLY A 285 4.24 32.94 -19.42
C GLY A 285 5.21 32.54 -18.30
N ASP A 286 5.12 33.25 -17.17
CA ASP A 286 6.02 33.14 -16.00
C ASP A 286 5.40 32.34 -14.84
N ARG A 287 4.41 31.48 -15.11
CA ARG A 287 3.71 30.69 -14.10
C ARG A 287 3.97 29.19 -14.25
N VAL A 288 4.07 28.52 -13.11
CA VAL A 288 4.18 27.06 -13.01
C VAL A 288 3.14 26.54 -12.03
N LEU A 289 2.58 25.37 -12.33
CA LEU A 289 1.72 24.62 -11.43
C LEU A 289 2.56 23.55 -10.74
N ILE A 290 2.47 23.48 -9.41
CA ILE A 290 3.19 22.51 -8.59
C ILE A 290 2.21 21.63 -7.81
N THR A 291 2.47 20.32 -7.75
CA THR A 291 1.76 19.42 -6.82
C THR A 291 2.35 19.54 -5.43
N LEU A 292 1.47 19.63 -4.44
CA LEU A 292 1.86 19.57 -3.04
C LEU A 292 1.72 18.14 -2.54
N GLY A 293 2.77 17.58 -1.94
CA GLY A 293 2.67 16.32 -1.21
C GLY A 293 1.72 16.44 -0.02
N ARG A 294 1.13 15.32 0.44
CA ARG A 294 0.31 15.29 1.67
C ARG A 294 1.15 15.81 2.84
N GLY A 295 0.64 16.81 3.56
CA GLY A 295 1.35 17.43 4.69
C GLY A 295 2.35 18.52 4.30
N SER A 296 2.34 18.98 3.05
CA SER A 296 3.17 20.12 2.62
C SER A 296 2.78 21.39 3.38
N ALA A 297 3.74 21.98 4.10
CA ALA A 297 3.65 23.26 4.78
C ALA A 297 3.98 24.45 3.84
N VAL A 298 3.70 24.32 2.55
CA VAL A 298 3.88 25.42 1.59
C VAL A 298 2.87 26.53 1.89
N THR A 299 3.34 27.78 1.96
CA THR A 299 2.50 28.96 2.20
C THR A 299 2.57 29.95 1.04
N PRO A 300 1.55 30.81 0.83
CA PRO A 300 1.64 31.88 -0.16
C PRO A 300 2.86 32.77 0.13
N LYS A 301 3.49 33.30 -0.91
CA LYS A 301 4.74 34.10 -0.90
C LYS A 301 6.02 33.34 -0.55
N MET A 302 5.95 32.05 -0.25
CA MET A 302 7.12 31.20 -0.04
C MET A 302 7.92 31.05 -1.33
N GLU A 303 9.24 31.07 -1.23
CA GLU A 303 10.14 30.89 -2.37
C GLU A 303 10.75 29.51 -2.34
N LEU A 304 10.76 28.85 -3.50
CA LEU A 304 11.27 27.50 -3.68
C LEU A 304 12.39 27.52 -4.72
N GLU A 305 13.42 26.75 -4.46
CA GLU A 305 14.48 26.48 -5.43
C GLU A 305 14.10 25.24 -6.25
N VAL A 306 14.21 25.34 -7.56
CA VAL A 306 13.88 24.26 -8.49
C VAL A 306 15.15 23.55 -8.90
N PHE A 307 15.15 22.22 -8.80
CA PHE A 307 16.26 21.36 -9.18
C PHE A 307 15.77 20.29 -10.17
N ARG A 308 16.64 19.99 -11.15
CA ARG A 308 16.57 18.74 -11.88
C ARG A 308 17.37 17.70 -11.12
N VAL A 309 16.73 16.59 -10.82
CA VAL A 309 17.37 15.40 -10.27
C VAL A 309 17.55 14.42 -11.42
N THR A 310 18.78 14.03 -11.69
CA THR A 310 19.09 13.00 -12.69
C THR A 310 19.74 11.84 -11.98
N VAL A 311 19.07 10.69 -12.03
CA VAL A 311 19.60 9.41 -11.56
C VAL A 311 20.24 8.73 -12.77
N SER A 312 21.55 8.48 -12.73
CA SER A 312 22.24 7.72 -13.77
C SER A 312 22.19 6.23 -13.50
N ARG A 313 22.59 5.42 -14.49
CA ARG A 313 22.57 3.95 -14.44
C ARG A 313 23.44 3.34 -13.33
N ASP A 314 24.38 4.10 -12.80
CA ASP A 314 25.23 3.73 -11.67
C ASP A 314 24.62 4.15 -10.32
N GLU A 315 23.33 4.50 -10.30
CA GLU A 315 22.59 4.99 -9.14
C GLU A 315 23.12 6.31 -8.57
N THR A 316 24.04 6.99 -9.27
CA THR A 316 24.49 8.31 -8.81
C THR A 316 23.43 9.36 -9.09
N THR A 317 23.06 10.09 -8.03
CA THR A 317 22.05 11.15 -8.11
C THR A 317 22.73 12.50 -8.27
N THR A 318 22.59 13.12 -9.43
CA THR A 318 23.09 14.48 -9.67
C THR A 318 21.95 15.50 -9.52
N ARG A 319 22.26 16.63 -8.89
CA ARG A 319 21.31 17.74 -8.69
C ARG A 319 21.80 18.96 -9.42
N ARG A 320 20.98 19.47 -10.32
CA ARG A 320 21.25 20.72 -11.04
C ARG A 320 20.20 21.76 -10.68
N ARG A 321 20.62 22.87 -10.07
CA ARG A 321 19.75 24.03 -9.80
C ARG A 321 19.29 24.63 -11.14
N LEU A 322 17.99 24.73 -11.32
CA LEU A 322 17.36 25.28 -12.53
C LEU A 322 16.89 26.72 -12.35
N GLY A 323 16.50 27.10 -11.14
CA GLY A 323 16.06 28.46 -10.84
C GLY A 323 15.26 28.57 -9.55
N ARG A 324 14.45 29.63 -9.45
CA ARG A 324 13.64 29.95 -8.28
C ARG A 324 12.21 30.29 -8.68
N ILE A 325 11.26 29.88 -7.85
CA ILE A 325 9.84 30.17 -8.00
C ILE A 325 9.29 30.73 -6.68
N ARG A 326 8.23 31.54 -6.75
CA ARG A 326 7.50 32.06 -5.58
C ARG A 326 6.05 31.64 -5.65
N VAL A 327 5.55 30.98 -4.61
CA VAL A 327 4.17 30.50 -4.53
C VAL A 327 3.23 31.70 -4.46
N THR A 328 2.31 31.80 -5.42
CA THR A 328 1.34 32.89 -5.52
C THR A 328 -0.03 32.51 -4.98
N LYS A 329 -0.45 31.26 -5.20
CA LYS A 329 -1.77 30.77 -4.80
C LYS A 329 -1.68 29.30 -4.42
N ILE A 330 -2.42 28.89 -3.39
CA ILE A 330 -2.49 27.50 -2.93
C ILE A 330 -3.93 27.02 -3.05
N ASN A 331 -4.08 25.83 -3.63
CA ASN A 331 -5.32 25.07 -3.66
C ASN A 331 -5.14 23.79 -2.82
N PRO A 332 -6.20 23.00 -2.57
CA PRO A 332 -6.11 21.81 -1.71
C PRO A 332 -5.13 20.72 -2.19
N THR A 333 -4.88 20.64 -3.49
CA THR A 333 -4.08 19.57 -4.13
C THR A 333 -2.84 20.09 -4.86
N ASP A 334 -2.79 21.39 -5.16
CA ASP A 334 -1.74 22.02 -5.96
C ASP A 334 -1.52 23.47 -5.54
N ALA A 335 -0.48 24.09 -6.09
CA ALA A 335 -0.22 25.51 -5.95
C ALA A 335 0.23 26.12 -7.28
N GLU A 336 -0.14 27.37 -7.50
CA GLU A 336 0.41 28.19 -8.57
C GLU A 336 1.62 28.94 -8.02
N ALA A 337 2.72 28.95 -8.76
CA ALA A 337 3.92 29.72 -8.44
C ALA A 337 4.39 30.52 -9.65
N ARG A 338 5.05 31.65 -9.39
CA ARG A 338 5.66 32.53 -10.38
C ARG A 338 7.15 32.29 -10.44
N ILE A 339 7.71 32.20 -11.65
CA ILE A 339 9.15 32.05 -11.87
C ILE A 339 9.85 33.37 -11.54
N LEU A 340 10.83 33.31 -10.63
CA LEU A 340 11.71 34.43 -10.28
C LEU A 340 13.03 34.39 -11.08
N GLU A 341 13.58 33.19 -11.29
CA GLU A 341 14.87 32.96 -11.94
C GLU A 341 14.81 31.66 -12.78
N GLY A 342 15.46 31.60 -13.95
CA GLY A 342 15.70 30.33 -14.66
C GLY A 342 14.59 29.80 -15.58
N GLY A 343 13.62 30.65 -15.95
CA GLY A 343 12.37 30.22 -16.61
C GLY A 343 12.45 29.33 -17.87
N PRO A 344 13.45 29.44 -18.76
CA PRO A 344 13.51 28.57 -19.94
C PRO A 344 13.89 27.12 -19.62
N LEU A 345 14.52 26.84 -18.47
CA LEU A 345 15.14 25.54 -18.17
C LEU A 345 14.25 24.60 -17.34
N MET A 346 13.16 25.11 -16.77
CA MET A 346 12.21 24.33 -15.98
C MET A 346 11.24 23.56 -16.88
N ALA A 347 11.16 22.25 -16.69
CA ALA A 347 10.28 21.34 -17.38
C ALA A 347 9.34 20.63 -16.39
N THR A 348 8.28 20.01 -16.92
CA THR A 348 7.42 19.11 -16.15
C THR A 348 8.27 17.97 -15.58
N GLY A 349 8.06 17.63 -14.31
CA GLY A 349 8.80 16.59 -13.60
C GLY A 349 9.98 17.08 -12.76
N ASP A 350 10.40 18.34 -12.90
CA ASP A 350 11.42 18.94 -12.04
C ASP A 350 10.88 19.15 -10.60
N TYR A 351 11.78 19.13 -9.62
CA TYR A 351 11.42 19.20 -8.19
C TYR A 351 11.72 20.58 -7.61
N ALA A 352 10.80 21.09 -6.81
CA ALA A 352 10.94 22.34 -6.08
C ALA A 352 11.08 22.06 -4.58
N TYR A 353 12.14 22.61 -3.99
CA TYR A 353 12.48 22.45 -2.58
C TYR A 353 12.44 23.80 -1.88
N TYR A 354 11.98 23.81 -0.63
CA TYR A 354 12.16 24.96 0.25
C TYR A 354 13.52 24.87 0.94
N TYR A 355 14.36 25.86 0.72
CA TYR A 355 15.45 26.19 1.64
C TYR A 355 14.93 27.30 2.54
N GLY A 356 14.68 26.97 3.81
CA GLY A 356 14.47 28.00 4.82
C GLY A 356 15.69 28.90 4.91
N PRO A 357 15.51 30.19 5.27
CA PRO A 357 16.64 31.05 5.63
C PRO A 357 17.43 30.48 6.80
#